data_AF-H0ETQ9-F1
#
_entry.id   AF-H0ETQ9-F1
#
_cell.length_a   1.000
_cell.length_b   1.000
_cell.length_c   1.000
_cell.angle_alpha   90.00
_cell.angle_beta   90.00
_cell.angle_gamma   90.00
#
_symmetry.space_group_name_H-M   'P 1'
#
loop_
_entity.id
_entity.type
_entity.pdbx_description
1 polymer ?
#
loop_
_entity_poly.entity_id
_entity_poly.type
_entity_poly.pdbx_seq_one_letter_code
_entity_poly.pdbx_strand_id
1 'polypeptide(L)'
;MAPVSSFLSALAIAYGFCGSLTAAHPGEAPKDIKSIMREMKRMSEVADYQRSVMDNCWDSPHVRELQQRAAERRAAMVHSLRVERDLVDTPILDKRTLANFKDWAKVSHNKTGSGMTVDTPIQTLFGANASCIMTPDNANGPYYVKGEQVRKNLVENQKGVPMHLEMQFMDIKTCKPAPKVLVDIWSCNATGVYSGVSAAGQGGLNTFWLRGAQMTDNDGVVNFDTLFPGHYSGRATHEHIVTHVGSSLAANGSYTGGKINHLSQLFFEQPLITAVEKTAPYNTNKIALTQNNADGYTGYAASKAYDPFPNYTFLGNKLEQGLFVWALVGLDLAGDVEKWATNTAYVDATGGHNNPKFDMSIVATPPPTHGKRDENGDLIEGEEEEVEEYEVLEG
;
A
#
# COMPACT_ATOMS: atom_id res chain seq x y z
N MET A 1 30.33 75.04 17.91
CA MET A 1 29.77 74.65 16.61
C MET A 1 29.22 73.23 16.77
N ALA A 2 27.92 73.03 16.63
CA ALA A 2 27.25 71.71 16.68
C ALA A 2 26.98 71.20 15.23
N PRO A 3 26.43 70.00 14.98
CA PRO A 3 26.48 68.66 15.61
C PRO A 3 26.97 67.59 14.56
N VAL A 4 26.94 66.26 14.74
CA VAL A 4 25.90 65.25 14.31
C VAL A 4 26.47 63.85 14.69
N SER A 5 25.93 63.14 15.69
CA SER A 5 25.03 61.96 15.60
C SER A 5 25.50 60.77 14.73
N SER A 6 25.64 59.59 15.33
CA SER A 6 24.83 58.38 15.01
C SER A 6 25.35 57.08 15.65
N PHE A 7 24.51 56.60 16.56
CA PHE A 7 24.22 55.26 17.09
C PHE A 7 24.73 53.97 16.38
N LEU A 8 25.28 53.09 17.25
CA LEU A 8 25.01 51.64 17.46
C LEU A 8 24.96 50.66 16.28
N SER A 9 25.72 49.55 16.38
CA SER A 9 25.22 48.15 16.32
C SER A 9 26.36 47.14 16.50
N ALA A 10 26.32 46.37 17.59
CA ALA A 10 27.15 45.19 17.80
C ALA A 10 26.51 43.98 17.11
N LEU A 11 27.23 43.32 16.21
CA LEU A 11 26.78 42.09 15.54
C LEU A 11 27.37 40.89 16.28
N ALA A 12 26.52 40.17 17.03
CA ALA A 12 26.84 38.84 17.55
C ALA A 12 26.60 37.81 16.44
N ILE A 13 27.64 37.06 16.10
CA ILE A 13 27.57 35.94 15.15
C ILE A 13 26.94 34.75 15.89
N ALA A 14 25.65 34.52 15.66
CA ALA A 14 24.98 33.27 16.02
C ALA A 14 25.09 32.30 14.84
N TYR A 15 25.75 31.17 15.05
CA TYR A 15 25.75 30.04 14.12
C TYR A 15 24.32 29.51 13.97
N GLY A 16 23.71 29.79 12.83
CA GLY A 16 22.46 29.16 12.40
C GLY A 16 22.73 27.75 11.91
N PHE A 17 22.36 26.76 12.72
CA PHE A 17 22.22 25.36 12.31
C PHE A 17 20.99 25.28 11.41
N CYS A 18 21.12 25.67 10.14
CA CYS A 18 20.10 25.46 9.14
C CYS A 18 20.20 23.99 8.70
N GLY A 19 19.51 23.12 9.45
CA GLY A 19 19.24 21.77 8.99
C GLY A 19 18.51 21.88 7.66
N SER A 20 19.13 21.37 6.61
CA SER A 20 18.48 21.11 5.32
C SER A 20 17.32 20.15 5.57
N LEU A 21 16.14 20.70 5.82
CA LEU A 21 14.88 20.00 5.59
C LEU A 21 14.84 19.72 4.09
N THR A 22 15.30 18.53 3.69
CA THR A 22 14.93 17.97 2.40
C THR A 22 13.42 17.79 2.44
N ALA A 23 12.69 18.78 1.93
CA ALA A 23 11.27 18.65 1.67
C ALA A 23 11.10 17.44 0.74
N ALA A 24 10.43 16.40 1.23
CA ALA A 24 10.12 15.22 0.43
C ALA A 24 9.26 15.56 -0.79
N HIS A 25 8.63 16.75 -0.81
CA HIS A 25 7.80 17.26 -1.90
C HIS A 25 7.95 18.78 -2.05
N PRO A 26 8.79 19.29 -2.99
CA PRO A 26 8.73 20.70 -3.38
C PRO A 26 7.45 20.93 -4.18
N GLY A 27 6.43 21.57 -3.58
CA GLY A 27 5.21 21.98 -4.27
C GLY A 27 3.90 21.31 -3.80
N GLU A 28 3.90 20.47 -2.77
CA GLU A 28 2.65 20.09 -2.10
C GLU A 28 2.14 21.29 -1.29
N ALA A 29 1.16 22.02 -1.84
CA ALA A 29 0.20 22.70 -0.98
C ALA A 29 -0.64 21.61 -0.31
N PRO A 30 -0.80 21.59 1.02
CA PRO A 30 -1.76 20.70 1.66
C PRO A 30 -3.11 20.94 0.97
N LYS A 31 -3.69 19.91 0.36
CA LYS A 31 -5.09 20.00 -0.05
C LYS A 31 -5.88 20.42 1.18
N ASP A 32 -6.76 21.42 1.03
CA ASP A 32 -7.64 21.85 2.11
C ASP A 32 -8.31 20.61 2.69
N ILE A 33 -8.23 20.45 4.02
CA ILE A 33 -8.82 19.34 4.76
C ILE A 33 -10.28 19.14 4.34
N LYS A 34 -10.99 20.22 3.99
CA LYS A 34 -12.35 20.17 3.44
C LYS A 34 -12.46 19.43 2.11
N SER A 35 -11.48 19.57 1.22
CA SER A 35 -11.46 18.84 -0.07
C SER A 35 -11.12 17.35 0.13
N ILE A 36 -10.24 17.03 1.08
CA ILE A 36 -9.90 15.64 1.45
C ILE A 36 -11.13 14.97 2.07
N MET A 37 -11.81 15.63 3.01
CA MET A 37 -13.03 15.12 3.65
C MET A 37 -14.19 14.94 2.67
N ARG A 38 -14.37 15.88 1.72
CA ARG A 38 -15.40 15.77 0.67
C ARG A 38 -15.19 14.54 -0.20
N GLU A 39 -13.95 14.29 -0.60
CA GLU A 39 -13.61 13.12 -1.41
C GLU A 39 -13.73 11.82 -0.61
N MET A 40 -13.31 11.79 0.66
CA MET A 40 -13.52 10.63 1.56
C MET A 40 -15.02 10.29 1.73
N LYS A 41 -15.90 11.30 1.86
CA LYS A 41 -17.35 11.09 1.95
C LYS A 41 -17.91 10.45 0.67
N ARG A 42 -17.55 11.00 -0.50
CA ARG A 42 -17.93 10.47 -1.82
C ARG A 42 -17.49 9.02 -2.00
N MET A 43 -16.29 8.69 -1.55
CA MET A 43 -15.75 7.33 -1.60
C MET A 43 -16.50 6.36 -0.69
N SER A 44 -16.86 6.79 0.53
CA SER A 44 -17.67 5.96 1.43
C SER A 44 -19.03 5.64 0.82
N GLU A 45 -19.67 6.60 0.16
CA GLU A 45 -20.99 6.41 -0.47
C GLU A 45 -20.91 5.48 -1.69
N VAL A 46 -19.84 5.55 -2.49
CA VAL A 46 -19.62 4.65 -3.63
C VAL A 46 -19.31 3.24 -3.15
N ALA A 47 -18.49 3.08 -2.11
CA ALA A 47 -18.18 1.79 -1.52
C ALA A 47 -19.42 1.14 -0.90
N ASP A 48 -20.27 1.92 -0.23
CA ASP A 48 -21.56 1.46 0.30
C ASP A 48 -22.54 1.08 -0.83
N TYR A 49 -22.60 1.85 -1.92
CA TYR A 49 -23.39 1.52 -3.10
C TYR A 49 -22.91 0.22 -3.77
N GLN A 50 -21.61 0.09 -4.03
CA GLN A 50 -21.02 -1.13 -4.59
C GLN A 50 -21.30 -2.33 -3.68
N ARG A 51 -21.19 -2.19 -2.36
CA ARG A 51 -21.61 -3.23 -1.42
C ARG A 51 -23.05 -3.67 -1.67
N SER A 52 -23.99 -2.72 -1.66
CA SER A 52 -25.42 -3.00 -1.84
C SER A 52 -25.79 -3.64 -3.19
N VAL A 53 -25.06 -3.31 -4.26
CA VAL A 53 -25.25 -3.92 -5.58
C VAL A 53 -24.64 -5.32 -5.65
N MET A 54 -23.59 -5.57 -4.86
CA MET A 54 -22.78 -6.79 -4.87
C MET A 54 -23.08 -7.74 -3.70
N ASP A 55 -24.06 -7.43 -2.83
CA ASP A 55 -24.42 -8.20 -1.64
C ASP A 55 -24.78 -9.68 -1.94
N ASN A 56 -25.14 -10.00 -3.19
CA ASN A 56 -25.40 -11.38 -3.65
C ASN A 56 -24.14 -12.18 -4.04
N CYS A 57 -22.98 -11.54 -4.17
CA CYS A 57 -21.77 -12.22 -4.61
C CYS A 57 -21.10 -13.04 -3.51
N TRP A 58 -21.04 -12.48 -2.30
CA TRP A 58 -20.29 -13.09 -1.19
C TRP A 58 -20.83 -14.47 -0.80
N ASP A 59 -22.15 -14.62 -0.70
CA ASP A 59 -22.78 -15.88 -0.32
C ASP A 59 -22.92 -16.88 -1.47
N SER A 60 -22.45 -16.51 -2.67
CA SER A 60 -22.50 -17.42 -3.80
C SER A 60 -21.62 -18.65 -3.55
N PRO A 61 -22.05 -19.87 -3.97
CA PRO A 61 -21.25 -21.08 -3.81
C PRO A 61 -19.83 -20.96 -4.36
N HIS A 62 -19.68 -20.31 -5.51
CA HIS A 62 -18.38 -20.13 -6.17
C HIS A 62 -17.40 -19.28 -5.35
N VAL A 63 -17.88 -18.18 -4.72
CA VAL A 63 -17.03 -17.32 -3.89
C VAL A 63 -16.62 -18.04 -2.61
N ARG A 64 -17.49 -18.87 -2.01
CA ARG A 64 -17.14 -19.71 -0.85
C ARG A 64 -16.10 -20.78 -1.20
N GLU A 65 -16.22 -21.41 -2.37
CA GLU A 65 -15.20 -22.36 -2.85
C GLU A 65 -13.86 -21.66 -3.09
N LEU A 66 -13.87 -20.47 -3.69
CA LEU A 66 -12.66 -19.68 -3.90
C LEU A 66 -11.97 -19.32 -2.58
N GLN A 67 -12.77 -18.91 -1.59
CA GLN A 67 -12.31 -18.61 -0.24
C GLN A 67 -11.64 -19.82 0.41
N GLN A 68 -12.28 -20.99 0.32
CA GLN A 68 -11.70 -22.23 0.82
C GLN A 68 -10.36 -22.54 0.16
N ARG A 69 -10.30 -22.49 -1.18
CA ARG A 69 -9.03 -22.69 -1.91
C ARG A 69 -7.96 -21.69 -1.51
N ALA A 70 -8.33 -20.42 -1.31
CA ALA A 70 -7.41 -19.39 -0.85
C ALA A 70 -6.88 -19.69 0.55
N ALA A 71 -7.74 -20.11 1.48
CA ALA A 71 -7.33 -20.44 2.83
C ALA A 71 -6.42 -21.68 2.87
N GLU A 72 -6.73 -22.72 2.10
CA GLU A 72 -5.89 -23.92 1.94
C GLU A 72 -4.53 -23.59 1.33
N ARG A 73 -4.50 -22.77 0.27
CA ARG A 73 -3.25 -22.30 -0.36
C ARG A 73 -2.38 -21.52 0.62
N ARG A 74 -2.95 -20.58 1.37
CA ARG A 74 -2.26 -19.77 2.36
C ARG A 74 -1.70 -20.60 3.51
N ALA A 75 -2.47 -21.58 4.01
CA ALA A 75 -2.01 -22.51 5.01
C ALA A 75 -0.81 -23.34 4.52
N ALA A 76 -0.89 -23.85 3.28
CA ALA A 76 0.21 -24.57 2.65
C ALA A 76 1.44 -23.67 2.46
N MET A 77 1.25 -22.41 2.07
CA MET A 77 2.33 -21.43 1.92
C MET A 77 3.02 -21.13 3.26
N VAL A 78 2.26 -20.87 4.33
CA VAL A 78 2.82 -20.65 5.67
C VAL A 78 3.61 -21.87 6.14
N HIS A 79 3.09 -23.08 5.93
CA HIS A 79 3.83 -24.30 6.23
C HIS A 79 5.14 -24.39 5.42
N SER A 80 5.09 -24.15 4.11
CA SER A 80 6.27 -24.17 3.24
C SER A 80 7.33 -23.15 3.67
N LEU A 81 6.91 -21.91 3.95
CA LEU A 81 7.81 -20.84 4.42
C LEU A 81 8.43 -21.16 5.78
N ARG A 82 7.67 -21.83 6.66
CA ARG A 82 8.19 -22.30 7.95
C ARG A 82 9.20 -23.43 7.78
N VAL A 83 8.97 -24.37 6.85
CA VAL A 83 9.96 -25.42 6.52
C VAL A 83 11.23 -24.80 5.93
N GLU A 84 11.10 -23.90 4.96
CA GLU A 84 12.22 -23.22 4.31
C GLU A 84 13.10 -22.44 5.31
N ARG A 85 12.49 -21.92 6.37
CA ARG A 85 13.16 -21.09 7.38
C ARG A 85 13.54 -21.83 8.66
N ASP A 86 13.39 -23.15 8.70
CA ASP A 86 13.67 -23.99 9.88
C ASP A 86 12.87 -23.55 11.13
N LEU A 87 11.58 -23.23 10.92
CA LEU A 87 10.66 -22.73 11.94
C LEU A 87 9.57 -23.74 12.33
N VAL A 88 9.60 -24.98 11.82
CA VAL A 88 8.52 -25.96 12.01
C VAL A 88 8.23 -26.17 13.50
N ASP A 89 9.27 -26.29 14.32
CA ASP A 89 9.19 -26.46 15.78
C ASP A 89 9.08 -25.13 16.56
N THR A 90 9.21 -23.98 15.89
CA THR A 90 9.09 -22.66 16.52
C THR A 90 7.63 -22.29 16.71
N PRO A 91 7.15 -22.05 17.95
CA PRO A 91 5.78 -21.62 18.17
C PRO A 91 5.46 -20.32 17.42
N ILE A 92 4.28 -20.24 16.80
CA ILE A 92 3.73 -18.96 16.36
C ILE A 92 3.41 -18.15 17.62
N LEU A 93 3.73 -16.85 17.65
CA LEU A 93 3.43 -16.00 18.82
C LEU A 93 1.95 -16.16 19.22
N ASP A 94 1.68 -16.49 20.48
CA ASP A 94 0.32 -16.60 21.01
C ASP A 94 0.03 -15.36 21.88
N LYS A 95 -0.88 -14.49 21.43
CA LYS A 95 -1.27 -13.28 22.17
C LYS A 95 -2.21 -13.65 23.32
N ARG A 96 -1.63 -14.05 24.46
CA ARG A 96 -2.41 -14.31 25.68
C ARG A 96 -2.97 -13.02 26.31
N THR A 97 -4.27 -12.78 26.11
CA THR A 97 -5.34 -12.52 27.12
C THR A 97 -6.46 -11.59 26.62
N LEU A 98 -7.70 -11.93 26.99
CA LEU A 98 -8.95 -11.23 26.66
C LEU A 98 -9.01 -9.76 27.13
N ALA A 99 -8.22 -9.39 28.14
CA ALA A 99 -8.16 -8.03 28.67
C ALA A 99 -7.37 -7.08 27.73
N ASN A 100 -6.22 -7.52 27.22
CA ASN A 100 -5.42 -6.74 26.25
C ASN A 100 -6.06 -6.69 24.85
N PHE A 101 -6.94 -7.65 24.54
CA PHE A 101 -7.71 -7.71 23.31
C PHE A 101 -8.85 -6.69 23.28
N LYS A 102 -9.56 -6.48 24.41
CA LYS A 102 -10.73 -5.58 24.47
C LYS A 102 -10.38 -4.10 24.27
N ASP A 103 -9.17 -3.68 24.63
CA ASP A 103 -8.68 -2.31 24.40
C ASP A 103 -8.16 -2.08 22.97
N TRP A 104 -7.89 -3.15 22.22
CA TRP A 104 -7.30 -3.13 20.87
C TRP A 104 -8.32 -3.49 19.77
N ALA A 105 -9.39 -4.23 20.12
CA ALA A 105 -10.30 -4.90 19.18
C ALA A 105 -11.55 -4.09 18.83
N LYS A 106 -11.38 -3.07 17.97
CA LYS A 106 -12.52 -2.63 17.14
C LYS A 106 -12.51 -3.28 15.74
N VAL A 107 -11.34 -3.59 15.18
CA VAL A 107 -11.08 -4.61 14.12
C VAL A 107 -9.59 -5.02 14.25
N SER A 108 -9.23 -6.31 14.20
CA SER A 108 -7.83 -6.76 14.26
C SER A 108 -7.47 -7.67 13.08
N HIS A 109 -6.43 -7.28 12.33
CA HIS A 109 -5.93 -8.00 11.14
C HIS A 109 -4.82 -9.00 11.45
N ASN A 110 -4.32 -8.96 12.68
CA ASN A 110 -3.35 -9.91 13.19
C ASN A 110 -4.01 -11.26 13.50
N LYS A 111 -3.68 -12.32 12.73
CA LYS A 111 -4.20 -13.68 12.93
C LYS A 111 -3.32 -14.55 13.84
N THR A 112 -2.35 -13.94 14.52
CA THR A 112 -1.39 -14.59 15.41
C THR A 112 -2.00 -14.73 16.82
N GLY A 113 -2.31 -15.96 17.23
CA GLY A 113 -2.78 -16.26 18.60
C GLY A 113 -4.23 -15.91 18.92
N SER A 114 -5.18 -16.00 17.97
CA SER A 114 -6.61 -15.74 18.24
C SER A 114 -7.34 -16.82 19.08
N GLY A 115 -6.67 -17.47 20.03
CA GLY A 115 -7.27 -18.48 20.92
C GLY A 115 -7.70 -19.77 20.22
N MET A 116 -7.05 -20.08 19.09
CA MET A 116 -7.42 -21.13 18.14
C MET A 116 -6.80 -22.48 18.52
N THR A 117 -7.58 -23.55 18.46
CA THR A 117 -7.13 -24.94 18.64
C THR A 117 -6.80 -25.59 17.29
N VAL A 118 -6.24 -26.81 17.32
CA VAL A 118 -5.99 -27.64 16.11
C VAL A 118 -7.26 -27.92 15.29
N ASP A 119 -8.45 -27.73 15.86
CA ASP A 119 -9.74 -27.94 15.21
C ASP A 119 -10.29 -26.65 14.56
N THR A 120 -9.56 -25.53 14.64
CA THR A 120 -10.02 -24.26 14.07
C THR A 120 -10.06 -24.37 12.54
N PRO A 121 -11.19 -24.03 11.88
CA PRO A 121 -11.28 -24.08 10.43
C PRO A 121 -10.21 -23.20 9.76
N ILE A 122 -9.54 -23.75 8.74
CA ILE A 122 -8.51 -23.06 7.95
C ILE A 122 -9.03 -21.72 7.40
N GLN A 123 -10.33 -21.65 7.07
CA GLN A 123 -11.01 -20.44 6.62
C GLN A 123 -10.98 -19.30 7.65
N THR A 124 -11.07 -19.63 8.95
CA THR A 124 -11.01 -18.64 10.04
C THR A 124 -9.59 -18.10 10.23
N LEU A 125 -8.58 -18.92 9.92
CA LEU A 125 -7.16 -18.59 10.06
C LEU A 125 -6.64 -17.74 8.89
N PHE A 126 -7.00 -18.13 7.66
CA PHE A 126 -6.41 -17.61 6.43
C PHE A 126 -7.42 -16.99 5.47
N GLY A 127 -8.69 -16.86 5.88
CA GLY A 127 -9.66 -16.05 5.18
C GLY A 127 -9.20 -14.59 5.07
N ALA A 128 -9.59 -13.93 4.00
CA ALA A 128 -9.59 -12.47 3.93
C ALA A 128 -11.05 -12.01 4.03
N ASN A 129 -11.32 -10.88 4.69
CA ASN A 129 -12.62 -10.22 4.57
C ASN A 129 -12.76 -9.76 3.12
N ALA A 130 -13.34 -10.61 2.26
CA ALA A 130 -13.58 -10.28 0.88
C ALA A 130 -14.78 -9.34 0.80
N SER A 131 -14.53 -8.09 0.51
CA SER A 131 -15.56 -7.28 -0.10
C SER A 131 -15.38 -7.38 -1.62
N CYS A 132 -16.43 -7.77 -2.35
CA CYS A 132 -16.48 -7.62 -3.82
C CYS A 132 -16.72 -6.14 -4.16
N ILE A 133 -15.90 -5.29 -3.56
CA ILE A 133 -15.99 -3.85 -3.59
C ILE A 133 -14.71 -3.38 -4.23
N MET A 134 -14.82 -2.32 -5.03
CA MET A 134 -13.65 -1.74 -5.66
C MET A 134 -12.70 -1.31 -4.56
N THR A 135 -11.48 -1.84 -4.62
CA THR A 135 -10.40 -1.29 -3.80
C THR A 135 -10.22 0.18 -4.23
N PRO A 136 -10.21 1.13 -3.29
CA PRO A 136 -9.97 2.51 -3.64
C PRO A 136 -8.65 2.65 -4.41
N ASP A 137 -8.72 3.29 -5.57
CA ASP A 137 -7.54 3.82 -6.22
C ASP A 137 -6.83 4.78 -5.25
N ASN A 138 -5.53 4.98 -5.39
CA ASN A 138 -4.75 5.91 -4.59
C ASN A 138 -3.69 6.58 -5.48
N ALA A 139 -3.04 7.63 -4.96
CA ALA A 139 -1.90 8.25 -5.61
C ALA A 139 -0.79 7.21 -5.81
N ASN A 140 -0.21 7.14 -7.01
CA ASN A 140 0.98 6.29 -7.22
C ASN A 140 2.23 6.94 -6.60
N GLY A 141 2.24 8.25 -6.37
CA GLY A 141 3.40 8.94 -5.81
C GLY A 141 4.59 8.99 -6.77
N PRO A 142 5.67 9.69 -6.38
CA PRO A 142 6.70 10.13 -7.32
C PRO A 142 7.76 9.06 -7.64
N TYR A 143 7.51 7.81 -7.29
CA TYR A 143 8.52 6.74 -7.32
C TYR A 143 8.14 5.54 -8.20
N TYR A 144 7.05 5.63 -8.97
CA TYR A 144 6.67 4.58 -9.91
C TYR A 144 7.66 4.50 -11.09
N VAL A 145 8.28 3.33 -11.27
CA VAL A 145 9.19 3.01 -12.38
C VAL A 145 8.51 2.00 -13.29
N LYS A 146 8.45 2.31 -14.59
CA LYS A 146 7.80 1.46 -15.60
C LYS A 146 8.79 0.44 -16.16
N GLY A 147 8.32 -0.79 -16.40
CA GLY A 147 9.11 -1.83 -17.07
C GLY A 147 9.91 -2.71 -16.11
N GLU A 148 9.39 -2.90 -14.90
CA GLU A 148 9.99 -3.76 -13.89
C GLU A 148 10.12 -5.22 -14.33
N GLN A 149 11.05 -5.92 -13.69
CA GLN A 149 11.25 -7.34 -13.96
C GLN A 149 10.13 -8.19 -13.37
N VAL A 150 9.72 -9.21 -14.11
CA VAL A 150 8.75 -10.21 -13.68
C VAL A 150 9.45 -11.22 -12.78
N ARG A 151 9.28 -11.09 -11.47
CA ARG A 151 10.03 -11.90 -10.49
C ARG A 151 9.31 -12.01 -9.16
N LYS A 152 9.59 -13.10 -8.45
CA LYS A 152 9.07 -13.38 -7.12
C LYS A 152 9.86 -12.69 -6.00
N ASN A 153 11.19 -12.84 -6.00
CA ASN A 153 12.05 -12.27 -4.97
C ASN A 153 12.51 -10.87 -5.36
N LEU A 154 12.18 -9.90 -4.50
CA LEU A 154 12.47 -8.48 -4.69
C LEU A 154 13.60 -7.99 -3.79
N VAL A 155 14.08 -8.78 -2.84
CA VAL A 155 14.93 -8.32 -1.71
C VAL A 155 16.31 -7.82 -2.16
N GLU A 156 16.92 -8.54 -3.11
CA GLU A 156 18.32 -8.39 -3.51
C GLU A 156 19.27 -8.28 -2.30
N ASN A 157 19.88 -7.11 -2.09
CA ASN A 157 20.86 -6.83 -1.04
C ASN A 157 20.28 -6.07 0.16
N GLN A 158 18.97 -5.80 0.18
CA GLN A 158 18.33 -5.03 1.24
C GLN A 158 18.18 -5.87 2.51
N LYS A 159 18.13 -5.18 3.66
CA LYS A 159 17.94 -5.78 4.99
C LYS A 159 16.66 -5.25 5.61
N GLY A 160 15.93 -6.14 6.29
CA GLY A 160 14.67 -5.81 6.93
C GLY A 160 13.96 -7.05 7.45
N VAL A 161 12.72 -6.87 7.92
CA VAL A 161 11.83 -7.95 8.33
C VAL A 161 11.34 -8.65 7.06
N PRO A 162 11.65 -9.95 6.84
CA PRO A 162 11.23 -10.64 5.64
C PRO A 162 9.70 -10.76 5.57
N MET A 163 9.12 -10.40 4.43
CA MET A 163 7.68 -10.42 4.20
C MET A 163 7.38 -11.23 2.94
N HIS A 164 6.57 -12.28 3.09
CA HIS A 164 5.93 -12.93 1.94
C HIS A 164 4.55 -12.30 1.75
N LEU A 165 4.33 -11.64 0.62
CA LEU A 165 3.10 -10.94 0.29
C LEU A 165 2.31 -11.72 -0.76
N GLU A 166 1.15 -12.25 -0.37
CA GLU A 166 0.15 -12.79 -1.29
C GLU A 166 -0.92 -11.72 -1.57
N MET A 167 -1.18 -11.43 -2.84
CA MET A 167 -2.33 -10.62 -3.23
C MET A 167 -3.23 -11.42 -4.15
N GLN A 168 -4.51 -11.43 -3.85
CA GLN A 168 -5.53 -12.04 -4.69
C GLN A 168 -6.42 -10.94 -5.28
N PHE A 169 -6.64 -11.00 -6.59
CA PHE A 169 -7.38 -10.01 -7.34
C PHE A 169 -8.69 -10.58 -7.86
N MET A 170 -9.77 -9.82 -7.67
CA MET A 170 -11.13 -10.21 -8.03
C MET A 170 -11.72 -9.15 -8.95
N ASP A 171 -12.41 -9.58 -10.01
CA ASP A 171 -13.24 -8.68 -10.80
C ASP A 171 -14.51 -8.35 -10.04
N ILE A 172 -14.71 -7.08 -9.73
CA ILE A 172 -15.88 -6.61 -8.97
C ILE A 172 -17.19 -6.75 -9.76
N LYS A 173 -17.16 -6.84 -11.09
CA LYS A 173 -18.38 -6.98 -11.91
C LYS A 173 -18.90 -8.41 -11.94
N THR A 174 -17.99 -9.38 -11.86
CA THR A 174 -18.32 -10.80 -12.00
C THR A 174 -18.12 -11.61 -10.72
N CYS A 175 -17.44 -11.05 -9.72
CA CYS A 175 -17.06 -11.72 -8.48
C CYS A 175 -16.27 -13.00 -8.71
N LYS A 176 -15.49 -13.01 -9.79
CA LYS A 176 -14.58 -14.09 -10.16
C LYS A 176 -13.13 -13.62 -10.00
N PRO A 177 -12.18 -14.55 -9.87
CA PRO A 177 -10.77 -14.24 -9.98
C PRO A 177 -10.46 -13.41 -11.23
N ALA A 178 -9.49 -12.50 -11.11
CA ALA A 178 -8.98 -11.69 -12.21
C ALA A 178 -7.64 -12.27 -12.72
N PRO A 179 -7.66 -13.28 -13.62
CA PRO A 179 -6.43 -13.85 -14.18
C PRO A 179 -5.83 -12.93 -15.25
N LYS A 180 -4.52 -13.10 -15.51
CA LYS A 180 -3.79 -12.35 -16.55
C LYS A 180 -3.81 -10.83 -16.36
N VAL A 181 -3.88 -10.39 -15.10
CA VAL A 181 -3.62 -9.01 -14.69
C VAL A 181 -2.16 -8.94 -14.28
N LEU A 182 -1.41 -8.02 -14.87
CA LEU A 182 -0.05 -7.76 -14.44
C LEU A 182 -0.10 -6.83 -13.23
N VAL A 183 0.56 -7.22 -12.15
CA VAL A 183 0.64 -6.51 -10.87
C VAL A 183 2.08 -6.07 -10.68
N ASP A 184 2.31 -4.76 -10.64
CA ASP A 184 3.59 -4.12 -10.41
C ASP A 184 3.58 -3.50 -9.01
N ILE A 185 4.56 -3.87 -8.17
CA ILE A 185 4.68 -3.38 -6.80
C ILE A 185 6.03 -2.76 -6.53
N TRP A 186 6.05 -1.79 -5.63
CA TRP A 186 7.28 -1.23 -5.09
C TRP A 186 7.10 -0.66 -3.70
N SER A 187 8.19 -0.65 -2.95
CA SER A 187 8.26 -0.04 -1.63
C SER A 187 9.61 0.64 -1.40
N CYS A 188 9.68 1.48 -0.36
CA CYS A 188 10.97 1.90 0.17
C CYS A 188 11.61 0.78 0.99
N ASN A 189 12.93 0.85 1.18
CA ASN A 189 13.65 0.02 2.12
C ASN A 189 13.39 0.45 3.58
N ALA A 190 13.98 -0.28 4.54
CA ALA A 190 13.79 -0.05 5.97
C ALA A 190 14.11 1.38 6.46
N THR A 191 14.86 2.17 5.69
CA THR A 191 15.24 3.55 6.03
C THR A 191 14.60 4.60 5.12
N GLY A 192 13.55 4.24 4.36
CA GLY A 192 12.80 5.20 3.56
C GLY A 192 13.41 5.56 2.20
N VAL A 193 14.35 4.75 1.69
CA VAL A 193 14.99 4.95 0.38
C VAL A 193 14.29 4.09 -0.67
N TYR A 194 14.02 4.66 -1.84
CA TYR A 194 13.51 3.98 -3.04
C TYR A 194 14.63 3.70 -4.04
N SER A 195 14.53 2.55 -4.70
CA SER A 195 15.36 2.16 -5.85
C SER A 195 14.76 2.65 -7.17
N GLY A 196 15.56 2.60 -8.24
CA GLY A 196 15.13 2.87 -9.61
C GLY A 196 14.90 4.34 -9.94
N VAL A 197 15.23 5.26 -9.03
CA VAL A 197 14.95 6.70 -9.18
C VAL A 197 16.19 7.55 -8.90
N SER A 198 16.35 8.67 -9.61
CA SER A 198 17.55 9.52 -9.52
C SER A 198 17.46 10.68 -8.51
N ALA A 199 16.35 10.80 -7.78
CA ALA A 199 16.17 11.88 -6.82
C ALA A 199 17.24 11.83 -5.71
N ALA A 200 17.63 13.00 -5.18
CA ALA A 200 18.68 13.08 -4.17
C ALA A 200 18.30 12.25 -2.92
N GLY A 201 19.25 11.47 -2.42
CA GLY A 201 19.02 10.56 -1.28
C GLY A 201 18.39 9.21 -1.65
N GLN A 202 18.06 8.99 -2.92
CA GLN A 202 17.49 7.72 -3.41
C GLN A 202 18.56 6.76 -3.97
N GLY A 203 18.16 5.51 -4.25
CA GLY A 203 19.05 4.42 -4.65
C GLY A 203 19.70 4.56 -6.03
N GLY A 204 19.21 5.47 -6.88
CA GLY A 204 19.70 5.67 -8.24
C GLY A 204 19.01 4.77 -9.27
N LEU A 205 19.11 5.17 -10.55
CA LEU A 205 18.36 4.58 -11.67
C LEU A 205 18.68 3.11 -11.93
N ASN A 206 19.91 2.67 -11.65
CA ASN A 206 20.34 1.28 -11.87
C ASN A 206 20.31 0.46 -10.57
N THR A 207 19.24 0.61 -9.81
CA THR A 207 18.92 -0.23 -8.65
C THR A 207 17.50 -0.75 -8.77
N PHE A 208 17.27 -2.00 -8.37
CA PHE A 208 16.00 -2.67 -8.66
C PHE A 208 15.35 -3.31 -7.43
N TRP A 209 16.05 -3.40 -6.29
CA TRP A 209 15.53 -3.99 -5.05
C TRP A 209 14.18 -3.41 -4.62
N LEU A 210 13.34 -4.24 -4.00
CA LEU A 210 12.00 -3.92 -3.50
C LEU A 210 11.04 -3.39 -4.58
N ARG A 211 11.26 -3.80 -5.82
CA ARG A 211 10.41 -3.54 -6.99
C ARG A 211 10.28 -4.80 -7.84
N GLY A 212 9.11 -5.02 -8.43
CA GLY A 212 8.92 -6.11 -9.37
C GLY A 212 7.47 -6.28 -9.81
N ALA A 213 7.28 -7.06 -10.87
CA ALA A 213 5.97 -7.37 -11.40
C ALA A 213 5.67 -8.88 -11.37
N GLN A 214 4.39 -9.24 -11.34
CA GLN A 214 3.92 -10.60 -11.59
C GLN A 214 2.59 -10.60 -12.32
N MET A 215 2.35 -11.65 -13.09
CA MET A 215 1.05 -11.88 -13.73
C MET A 215 0.20 -12.74 -12.82
N THR A 216 -1.06 -12.35 -12.58
CA THR A 216 -2.00 -13.15 -11.79
C THR A 216 -2.27 -14.50 -12.45
N ASP A 217 -2.32 -15.54 -11.62
CA ASP A 217 -2.70 -16.88 -12.03
C ASP A 217 -4.23 -17.03 -12.25
N ASN A 218 -4.70 -18.27 -12.47
CA ASN A 218 -6.12 -18.55 -12.71
C ASN A 218 -7.03 -18.26 -11.49
N ASP A 219 -6.48 -18.23 -10.28
CA ASP A 219 -7.19 -17.83 -9.05
C ASP A 219 -6.97 -16.34 -8.73
N GLY A 220 -6.36 -15.59 -9.65
CA GLY A 220 -6.16 -14.15 -9.53
C GLY A 220 -5.00 -13.79 -8.60
N VAL A 221 -4.05 -14.70 -8.37
CA VAL A 221 -3.05 -14.58 -7.29
C VAL A 221 -1.67 -14.21 -7.83
N VAL A 222 -0.96 -13.38 -7.06
CA VAL A 222 0.49 -13.15 -7.17
C VAL A 222 1.15 -13.30 -5.79
N ASN A 223 2.43 -13.67 -5.76
CA ASN A 223 3.17 -13.92 -4.50
C ASN A 223 4.56 -13.31 -4.56
N PHE A 224 4.87 -12.31 -3.74
CA PHE A 224 6.18 -11.67 -3.70
C PHE A 224 6.95 -11.99 -2.41
N ASP A 225 8.24 -12.30 -2.54
CA ASP A 225 9.18 -12.32 -1.42
C ASP A 225 9.85 -10.94 -1.35
N THR A 226 9.49 -10.14 -0.36
CA THR A 226 9.95 -8.77 -0.16
C THR A 226 10.31 -8.51 1.32
N LEU A 227 10.46 -7.26 1.73
CA LEU A 227 10.67 -6.84 3.11
C LEU A 227 9.49 -5.98 3.56
N PHE A 228 9.20 -5.97 4.86
CA PHE A 228 8.26 -5.00 5.42
C PHE A 228 8.76 -3.58 5.10
N PRO A 229 7.94 -2.69 4.49
CA PRO A 229 8.41 -1.38 4.06
C PRO A 229 8.87 -0.51 5.23
N GLY A 230 9.85 0.36 5.00
CA GLY A 230 10.20 1.41 5.95
C GLY A 230 9.23 2.60 5.89
N HIS A 231 9.64 3.72 6.44
CA HIS A 231 8.91 4.99 6.32
C HIS A 231 9.83 6.10 5.80
N TYR A 232 9.22 7.09 5.16
CA TYR A 232 9.87 8.32 4.72
C TYR A 232 9.00 9.53 5.09
N SER A 233 9.57 10.73 4.98
CA SER A 233 8.97 11.93 5.55
C SER A 233 7.58 12.19 5.01
N GLY A 234 6.62 12.38 5.92
CA GLY A 234 5.25 12.80 5.60
C GLY A 234 4.31 11.67 5.21
N ARG A 235 4.76 10.40 5.23
CA ARG A 235 3.98 9.25 4.77
C ARG A 235 4.00 8.10 5.77
N ALA A 236 2.84 7.49 6.00
CA ALA A 236 2.74 6.24 6.76
C ALA A 236 3.40 5.07 6.02
N THR A 237 3.74 3.98 6.70
CA THR A 237 4.34 2.80 6.06
C THR A 237 3.36 2.16 5.06
N HIS A 238 3.80 1.95 3.81
CA HIS A 238 2.94 1.43 2.74
C HIS A 238 3.71 0.61 1.67
N GLU A 239 2.95 -0.21 0.94
CA GLU A 239 3.35 -0.94 -0.28
C GLU A 239 2.52 -0.44 -1.46
N HIS A 240 3.14 -0.04 -2.56
CA HIS A 240 2.41 0.42 -3.73
C HIS A 240 1.96 -0.73 -4.62
N ILE A 241 0.83 -0.54 -5.31
CA ILE A 241 0.28 -1.47 -6.30
C ILE A 241 -0.12 -0.69 -7.55
N VAL A 242 0.31 -1.18 -8.71
CA VAL A 242 -0.24 -0.80 -10.01
C VAL A 242 -0.67 -2.06 -10.72
N THR A 243 -1.85 -2.05 -11.33
CA THR A 243 -2.30 -3.18 -12.15
C THR A 243 -2.51 -2.78 -13.59
N HIS A 244 -2.21 -3.72 -14.50
CA HIS A 244 -2.37 -3.57 -15.92
C HIS A 244 -3.19 -4.72 -16.51
N VAL A 245 -4.16 -4.40 -17.36
CA VAL A 245 -4.90 -5.37 -18.17
C VAL A 245 -4.40 -5.34 -19.61
N GLY A 246 -4.18 -6.52 -20.20
CA GLY A 246 -3.72 -6.66 -21.58
C GLY A 246 -2.19 -6.63 -21.76
N SER A 247 -1.44 -6.78 -20.68
CA SER A 247 0.02 -6.93 -20.73
C SER A 247 0.43 -8.28 -21.30
N SER A 248 1.57 -8.32 -21.97
CA SER A 248 2.21 -9.54 -22.46
C SER A 248 3.58 -9.74 -21.82
N LEU A 249 3.85 -10.97 -21.36
CA LEU A 249 5.15 -11.34 -20.80
C LEU A 249 6.12 -11.74 -21.91
N ALA A 250 7.36 -11.28 -21.79
CA ALA A 250 8.46 -11.68 -22.65
C ALA A 250 9.32 -12.76 -21.98
N ALA A 251 9.98 -13.59 -22.78
CA ALA A 251 10.79 -14.71 -22.28
C ALA A 251 12.01 -14.29 -21.44
N ASN A 252 12.45 -13.04 -21.59
CA ASN A 252 13.54 -12.44 -20.81
C ASN A 252 13.09 -11.91 -19.43
N GLY A 253 11.83 -12.14 -19.03
CA GLY A 253 11.30 -11.66 -17.76
C GLY A 253 10.87 -10.19 -17.77
N SER A 254 10.81 -9.52 -18.91
CA SER A 254 10.16 -8.21 -19.04
C SER A 254 8.69 -8.36 -19.44
N TYR A 255 7.93 -7.26 -19.39
CA TYR A 255 6.57 -7.20 -19.92
C TYR A 255 6.39 -6.00 -20.86
N THR A 256 5.40 -6.08 -21.74
CA THR A 256 5.05 -4.99 -22.67
C THR A 256 3.55 -4.83 -22.79
N GLY A 257 3.12 -3.65 -23.25
CA GLY A 257 1.70 -3.31 -23.38
C GLY A 257 1.01 -3.18 -22.02
N GLY A 258 -0.30 -3.36 -22.03
CA GLY A 258 -1.15 -3.25 -20.86
C GLY A 258 -1.61 -1.81 -20.57
N LYS A 259 -2.90 -1.67 -20.29
CA LYS A 259 -3.53 -0.42 -19.84
C LYS A 259 -3.61 -0.42 -18.32
N ILE A 260 -3.25 0.69 -17.67
CA ILE A 260 -3.33 0.80 -16.22
C ILE A 260 -4.79 0.96 -15.82
N ASN A 261 -5.32 -0.04 -15.10
CA ASN A 261 -6.73 -0.08 -14.69
C ASN A 261 -6.92 0.15 -13.19
N HIS A 262 -5.85 0.12 -12.39
CA HIS A 262 -5.91 0.37 -10.95
C HIS A 262 -4.55 0.84 -10.41
N LEU A 263 -4.59 1.77 -9.45
CA LEU A 263 -3.46 2.31 -8.71
C LEU A 263 -3.81 2.25 -7.24
N SER A 264 -3.05 1.60 -6.36
CA SER A 264 -3.40 1.59 -4.93
C SER A 264 -2.18 1.49 -4.03
N GLN A 265 -2.44 1.47 -2.72
CA GLN A 265 -1.44 1.30 -1.68
C GLN A 265 -2.02 0.41 -0.58
N LEU A 266 -1.25 -0.55 -0.10
CA LEU A 266 -1.52 -1.24 1.16
C LEU A 266 -0.90 -0.46 2.30
N PHE A 267 -1.63 -0.30 3.40
CA PHE A 267 -1.12 0.27 4.64
C PHE A 267 -1.04 -0.81 5.71
N PHE A 268 -0.29 -0.60 6.79
CA PHE A 268 -0.10 -1.62 7.82
C PHE A 268 -0.64 -1.14 9.16
N GLU A 269 -1.15 -2.07 9.98
CA GLU A 269 -1.69 -1.72 11.30
C GLU A 269 -0.62 -1.01 12.15
N GLN A 270 -0.99 0.12 12.76
CA GLN A 270 -0.05 0.96 13.51
C GLN A 270 0.80 0.18 14.54
N PRO A 271 0.27 -0.82 15.27
CA PRO A 271 1.08 -1.56 16.23
C PRO A 271 2.03 -2.57 15.59
N LEU A 272 1.75 -3.06 14.37
CA LEU A 272 2.74 -3.80 13.59
C LEU A 272 3.88 -2.88 13.17
N ILE A 273 3.56 -1.69 12.65
CA ILE A 273 4.56 -0.66 12.31
C ILE A 273 5.43 -0.36 13.54
N THR A 274 4.82 -0.03 14.69
CA THR A 274 5.55 0.26 15.93
C THR A 274 6.41 -0.90 16.41
N ALA A 275 6.02 -2.15 16.16
CA ALA A 275 6.83 -3.31 16.50
C ALA A 275 8.04 -3.46 15.56
N VAL A 276 7.84 -3.28 14.26
CA VAL A 276 8.91 -3.36 13.24
C VAL A 276 9.93 -2.23 13.40
N GLU A 277 9.48 -1.00 13.68
CA GLU A 277 10.36 0.17 13.89
C GLU A 277 11.37 -0.01 15.03
N LYS A 278 11.12 -0.94 15.97
CA LYS A 278 12.07 -1.27 17.05
C LYS A 278 13.17 -2.24 16.60
N THR A 279 13.00 -2.93 15.49
CA THR A 279 13.93 -3.93 14.96
C THR A 279 15.02 -3.28 14.11
N ALA A 280 16.17 -3.94 13.98
CA ALA A 280 17.20 -3.50 13.05
C ALA A 280 16.86 -3.97 11.61
N PRO A 281 17.11 -3.15 10.57
CA PRO A 281 17.73 -1.83 10.61
C PRO A 281 16.72 -0.66 10.72
N TYR A 282 15.41 -0.92 10.87
CA TYR A 282 14.38 0.13 10.95
C TYR A 282 14.68 1.15 12.07
N ASN A 283 15.15 0.68 13.22
CA ASN A 283 15.56 1.53 14.35
C ASN A 283 16.75 2.48 14.05
N THR A 284 17.37 2.37 12.89
CA THR A 284 18.41 3.30 12.41
C THR A 284 17.84 4.46 11.62
N ASN A 285 16.60 4.38 11.15
CA ASN A 285 15.91 5.45 10.46
C ASN A 285 15.76 6.66 11.39
N LYS A 286 16.17 7.84 10.91
CA LYS A 286 16.13 9.11 11.68
C LYS A 286 14.99 10.01 11.24
N ILE A 287 14.25 9.62 10.21
CA ILE A 287 13.05 10.31 9.78
C ILE A 287 12.00 10.16 10.88
N ALA A 288 11.20 11.21 11.10
CA ALA A 288 10.08 11.12 12.02
C ALA A 288 8.98 10.24 11.42
N LEU A 289 8.51 9.26 12.19
CA LEU A 289 7.43 8.37 11.77
C LEU A 289 6.11 9.16 11.67
N THR A 290 5.54 9.20 10.47
CA THR A 290 4.15 9.62 10.25
C THR A 290 3.22 8.46 10.60
N GLN A 291 2.32 8.68 11.56
CA GLN A 291 1.31 7.69 11.93
C GLN A 291 0.22 7.58 10.86
N ASN A 292 -0.47 6.44 10.80
CA ASN A 292 -1.58 6.21 9.86
C ASN A 292 -2.66 7.30 9.93
N ASN A 293 -2.99 7.79 11.13
CA ASN A 293 -4.01 8.85 11.33
C ASN A 293 -3.53 10.25 10.93
N ALA A 294 -2.23 10.42 10.66
CA ALA A 294 -1.62 11.67 10.23
C ALA A 294 -1.23 11.64 8.74
N ASP A 295 -1.41 10.51 8.06
CA ASP A 295 -1.15 10.36 6.63
C ASP A 295 -2.44 10.60 5.82
N GLY A 296 -2.37 11.56 4.89
CA GLY A 296 -3.52 11.98 4.08
C GLY A 296 -4.04 10.93 3.09
N TYR A 297 -3.29 9.84 2.84
CA TYR A 297 -3.65 8.78 1.91
C TYR A 297 -4.14 7.51 2.60
N THR A 298 -3.85 7.33 3.88
CA THR A 298 -4.31 6.19 4.67
C THR A 298 -5.81 6.30 4.92
N GLY A 299 -6.28 7.50 5.28
CA GLY A 299 -7.71 7.79 5.35
C GLY A 299 -8.41 7.71 4.00
N TYR A 300 -7.72 8.08 2.92
CA TYR A 300 -8.21 7.95 1.54
C TYR A 300 -8.41 6.47 1.15
N ALA A 301 -7.47 5.60 1.53
CA ALA A 301 -7.55 4.19 1.19
C ALA A 301 -8.64 3.42 1.97
N ALA A 302 -9.20 3.99 3.05
CA ALA A 302 -10.22 3.34 3.87
C ALA A 302 -11.63 3.80 3.51
N SER A 303 -12.60 2.88 3.54
CA SER A 303 -14.03 3.20 3.52
C SER A 303 -14.79 2.33 4.52
N LYS A 304 -16.08 2.59 4.75
CA LYS A 304 -16.92 1.68 5.57
C LYS A 304 -16.95 0.25 5.03
N ALA A 305 -16.62 0.06 3.75
CA ALA A 305 -16.77 -1.21 3.05
C ALA A 305 -15.44 -1.81 2.56
N TYR A 306 -14.32 -1.09 2.70
CA TYR A 306 -13.00 -1.57 2.35
C TYR A 306 -11.97 -1.25 3.44
N ASP A 307 -11.21 -2.28 3.80
CA ASP A 307 -10.14 -2.19 4.79
C ASP A 307 -8.77 -2.19 4.08
N PRO A 308 -7.99 -1.10 4.17
CA PRO A 308 -6.69 -1.00 3.50
C PRO A 308 -5.58 -1.76 4.25
N PHE A 309 -5.87 -2.35 5.41
CA PHE A 309 -4.90 -3.12 6.19
C PHE A 309 -4.93 -4.60 5.77
N PRO A 310 -3.83 -5.15 5.22
CA PRO A 310 -3.77 -6.55 4.88
C PRO A 310 -3.77 -7.41 6.14
N ASN A 311 -4.27 -8.63 6.01
CA ASN A 311 -4.15 -9.61 7.07
C ASN A 311 -2.71 -10.11 7.15
N TYR A 312 -2.28 -10.50 8.35
CA TYR A 312 -0.94 -11.03 8.51
C TYR A 312 -0.83 -12.03 9.65
N THR A 313 0.18 -12.90 9.53
CA THR A 313 0.62 -13.80 10.59
C THR A 313 2.15 -13.84 10.66
N PHE A 314 2.66 -14.09 11.86
CA PHE A 314 4.08 -14.30 12.06
C PHE A 314 4.45 -15.72 11.61
N LEU A 315 5.55 -15.86 10.88
CA LEU A 315 6.07 -17.16 10.49
C LEU A 315 6.76 -17.88 11.65
N GLY A 316 7.20 -17.15 12.67
CA GLY A 316 7.80 -17.72 13.89
C GLY A 316 7.41 -16.95 15.15
N ASN A 317 8.27 -16.99 16.16
CA ASN A 317 8.07 -16.27 17.43
C ASN A 317 8.67 -14.86 17.46
N LYS A 318 9.31 -14.43 16.37
CA LYS A 318 10.00 -13.14 16.22
C LYS A 318 9.72 -12.52 14.85
N LEU A 319 9.79 -11.18 14.75
CA LEU A 319 9.60 -10.48 13.48
C LEU A 319 10.70 -10.82 12.46
N GLU A 320 11.93 -11.04 12.91
CA GLU A 320 13.08 -11.35 12.05
C GLU A 320 12.92 -12.70 11.33
N GLN A 321 12.07 -13.59 11.83
CA GLN A 321 11.71 -14.86 11.20
C GLN A 321 10.67 -14.66 10.09
N GLY A 322 10.07 -13.48 10.04
CA GLY A 322 9.28 -12.92 8.97
C GLY A 322 7.77 -13.07 9.11
N LEU A 323 7.10 -12.47 8.14
CA LEU A 323 5.65 -12.31 8.07
C LEU A 323 5.11 -13.00 6.82
N PHE A 324 3.95 -13.61 6.96
CA PHE A 324 3.08 -13.91 5.84
C PHE A 324 1.94 -12.90 5.86
N VAL A 325 1.83 -12.13 4.78
CA VAL A 325 0.87 -11.02 4.62
C VAL A 325 -0.01 -11.33 3.43
N TRP A 326 -1.32 -11.15 3.56
CA TRP A 326 -2.25 -11.35 2.47
C TRP A 326 -3.35 -10.30 2.39
N ALA A 327 -3.67 -9.92 1.15
CA ALA A 327 -4.75 -9.00 0.82
C ALA A 327 -5.65 -9.58 -0.28
N LEU A 328 -6.91 -9.17 -0.27
CA LEU A 328 -7.81 -9.32 -1.40
C LEU A 328 -8.08 -7.94 -1.98
N VAL A 329 -7.93 -7.80 -3.29
CA VAL A 329 -8.09 -6.53 -4.01
C VAL A 329 -9.20 -6.68 -5.05
N GLY A 330 -10.20 -5.81 -4.98
CA GLY A 330 -11.28 -5.74 -5.96
C GLY A 330 -10.90 -4.79 -7.10
N LEU A 331 -10.95 -5.28 -8.35
CA LEU A 331 -10.61 -4.54 -9.56
C LEU A 331 -11.83 -4.31 -10.45
N ASP A 332 -11.93 -3.13 -11.04
CA ASP A 332 -12.64 -2.95 -12.31
C ASP A 332 -11.67 -3.22 -13.46
N LEU A 333 -11.85 -4.34 -14.16
CA LEU A 333 -11.00 -4.71 -15.30
C LEU A 333 -11.19 -3.81 -16.52
N ALA A 334 -12.30 -3.09 -16.61
CA ALA A 334 -12.52 -2.08 -17.66
C ALA A 334 -11.90 -0.72 -17.30
N GLY A 335 -11.50 -0.54 -16.04
CA GLY A 335 -10.95 0.70 -15.50
C GLY A 335 -9.81 1.27 -16.36
N ASP A 336 -9.70 2.58 -16.35
CA ASP A 336 -8.62 3.32 -17.02
C ASP A 336 -8.20 4.48 -16.14
N VAL A 337 -6.99 4.36 -15.61
CA VAL A 337 -6.40 5.35 -14.71
C VAL A 337 -5.04 5.83 -15.21
N GLU A 338 -4.72 5.57 -16.48
CA GLU A 338 -3.38 5.81 -17.04
C GLU A 338 -2.98 7.30 -16.97
N LYS A 339 -3.95 8.20 -17.11
CA LYS A 339 -3.75 9.65 -16.95
C LYS A 339 -3.21 10.06 -15.57
N TRP A 340 -3.49 9.28 -14.53
CA TRP A 340 -3.06 9.53 -13.15
C TRP A 340 -1.85 8.69 -12.73
N ALA A 341 -1.37 7.80 -13.60
CA ALA A 341 -0.32 6.82 -13.33
C ALA A 341 1.02 7.16 -14.00
N THR A 342 1.40 8.44 -14.06
CA THR A 342 2.66 8.80 -14.72
C THR A 342 3.85 8.22 -13.97
N ASN A 343 4.81 7.66 -14.71
CA ASN A 343 6.01 7.05 -14.14
C ASN A 343 7.14 8.09 -14.05
N THR A 344 7.91 8.06 -12.97
CA THR A 344 9.07 8.95 -12.76
C THR A 344 10.29 8.50 -13.56
N ALA A 345 10.44 7.20 -13.73
CA ALA A 345 11.53 6.58 -14.46
C ALA A 345 11.03 5.33 -15.21
N TYR A 346 11.85 4.79 -16.09
CA TYR A 346 11.56 3.54 -16.80
C TYR A 346 12.84 2.72 -16.97
N VAL A 347 12.67 1.42 -17.11
CA VAL A 347 13.75 0.47 -17.38
C VAL A 347 13.64 -0.03 -18.83
N ASP A 348 14.75 -0.05 -19.54
CA ASP A 348 14.89 -0.71 -20.83
C ASP A 348 16.16 -1.58 -20.89
N ALA A 349 16.49 -2.09 -22.09
CA ALA A 349 17.65 -2.95 -22.29
C ALA A 349 19.00 -2.31 -21.92
N THR A 350 19.06 -0.99 -21.76
CA THR A 350 20.27 -0.22 -21.43
C THR A 350 20.34 0.22 -19.96
N GLY A 351 19.29 -0.02 -19.18
CA GLY A 351 19.23 0.31 -17.75
C GLY A 351 18.04 1.19 -17.38
N GLY A 352 18.12 1.85 -16.23
CA GLY A 352 17.12 2.79 -15.75
C GLY A 352 17.34 4.21 -16.29
N HIS A 353 16.25 4.89 -16.65
CA HIS A 353 16.24 6.23 -17.22
C HIS A 353 15.19 7.09 -16.56
N ASN A 354 15.48 8.39 -16.39
CA ASN A 354 14.45 9.35 -16.00
C ASN A 354 13.39 9.50 -17.10
N ASN A 355 12.13 9.66 -16.72
CA ASN A 355 11.08 10.06 -17.63
C ASN A 355 11.06 11.59 -17.77
N PRO A 356 11.44 12.16 -18.94
CA PRO A 356 11.44 13.62 -19.13
C PRO A 356 10.03 14.23 -19.15
N LYS A 357 8.98 13.41 -19.22
CA LYS A 357 7.57 13.83 -19.20
C LYS A 357 6.91 13.64 -17.83
N PHE A 358 7.69 13.30 -16.80
CA PHE A 358 7.16 13.13 -15.45
C PHE A 358 6.60 14.44 -14.90
N ASP A 359 5.43 14.34 -14.26
CA ASP A 359 4.72 15.48 -13.68
C ASP A 359 4.30 15.14 -12.24
N MET A 360 4.94 15.82 -11.28
CA MET A 360 4.69 15.67 -9.84
C MET A 360 3.24 16.00 -9.44
N SER A 361 2.59 16.92 -10.15
CA SER A 361 1.24 17.39 -9.78
C SER A 361 0.17 16.32 -10.03
N ILE A 362 0.43 15.43 -10.99
CA ILE A 362 -0.46 14.31 -11.35
C ILE A 362 -0.37 13.22 -10.29
N VAL A 363 0.85 12.80 -9.93
CA VAL A 363 1.08 11.62 -9.07
C VAL A 363 0.77 11.84 -7.59
N ALA A 364 0.59 13.09 -7.17
CA ALA A 364 0.14 13.45 -5.81
C ALA A 364 -1.40 13.49 -5.71
N THR A 365 -2.13 13.33 -6.81
CA THR A 365 -3.59 13.34 -6.82
C THR A 365 -4.13 11.97 -7.17
N PRO A 366 -4.82 11.30 -6.23
CA PRO A 366 -5.53 10.07 -6.54
C PRO A 366 -6.50 10.27 -7.71
N PRO A 367 -6.71 9.25 -8.57
CA PRO A 367 -7.74 9.30 -9.60
C PRO A 367 -9.13 9.55 -8.98
N PRO A 368 -10.00 10.37 -9.61
CA PRO A 368 -11.38 10.57 -9.13
C PRO A 368 -12.29 9.39 -9.48
N THR A 369 -11.75 8.17 -9.57
CA THR A 369 -12.38 6.97 -10.16
C THR A 369 -13.56 6.42 -9.38
N HIS A 370 -13.84 6.98 -8.20
CA HIS A 370 -14.89 6.57 -7.28
C HIS A 370 -16.13 7.45 -7.42
N GLY A 371 -17.02 7.14 -8.36
CA GLY A 371 -18.29 7.85 -8.55
C GLY A 371 -19.27 7.01 -9.37
N LYS A 372 -20.57 7.34 -9.34
CA LYS A 372 -21.53 6.74 -10.27
C LYS A 372 -21.03 6.99 -11.69
N ARG A 373 -21.01 5.94 -12.51
CA ARG A 373 -20.64 6.06 -13.92
C ARG A 373 -21.89 6.01 -14.77
N ASP A 374 -21.92 6.80 -15.83
CA ASP A 374 -22.99 6.73 -16.81
C ASP A 374 -22.86 5.45 -17.65
N GLU A 375 -23.79 5.27 -18.59
CA GLU A 375 -23.80 4.11 -19.51
C GLU A 375 -22.57 4.02 -20.41
N ASN A 376 -21.78 5.09 -20.53
CA ASN A 376 -20.55 5.16 -21.31
C ASN A 376 -19.29 4.93 -20.45
N GLY A 377 -19.44 4.81 -19.12
CA GLY A 377 -18.33 4.61 -18.19
C GLY A 377 -17.69 5.90 -17.67
N ASP A 378 -18.25 7.06 -18.03
CA ASP A 378 -17.79 8.37 -17.57
C ASP A 378 -18.33 8.67 -16.16
N LEU A 379 -17.55 9.38 -15.35
CA LEU A 379 -17.96 9.77 -14.00
C LEU A 379 -19.09 10.79 -14.07
N ILE A 380 -20.22 10.50 -13.43
CA ILE A 380 -21.31 11.44 -13.22
C ILE A 380 -20.86 12.42 -12.12
N GLU A 381 -20.61 13.68 -12.49
CA GLU A 381 -20.41 14.76 -11.52
C GLU A 381 -21.71 14.97 -10.72
N GLY A 382 -21.63 14.82 -9.39
CA GLY A 382 -22.76 15.05 -8.49
C GLY A 382 -22.86 16.52 -8.06
N GLU A 383 -24.09 17.02 -7.95
CA GLU A 383 -24.42 18.38 -7.50
C GLU A 383 -23.78 18.73 -6.15
N GLU A 384 -23.32 19.97 -6.02
CA GLU A 384 -22.75 20.55 -4.80
C GLU A 384 -23.79 20.58 -3.67
N GLU A 385 -23.87 19.55 -2.83
CA GLU A 385 -24.55 19.67 -1.53
C GLU A 385 -23.58 20.23 -0.48
N GLU A 386 -23.97 21.37 0.11
CA GLU A 386 -23.27 22.06 1.18
C GLU A 386 -22.92 21.10 2.33
N VAL A 387 -21.63 21.04 2.67
CA VAL A 387 -21.16 20.26 3.81
C VAL A 387 -21.53 21.00 5.08
N GLU A 388 -22.53 20.51 5.83
CA GLU A 388 -22.80 20.97 7.19
C GLU A 388 -21.55 20.79 8.07
N GLU A 389 -21.26 21.85 8.82
CA GLU A 389 -20.08 22.05 9.64
C GLU A 389 -20.07 21.07 10.81
N TYR A 390 -19.24 20.01 10.76
CA TYR A 390 -18.99 19.20 11.95
C TYR A 390 -18.04 19.96 12.87
N GLU A 391 -18.58 20.53 13.95
CA GLU A 391 -17.80 21.15 15.02
C GLU A 391 -16.79 20.13 15.59
N VAL A 392 -15.51 20.47 15.48
CA VAL A 392 -14.42 19.78 16.18
C VAL A 392 -14.60 20.07 17.67
N LEU A 393 -15.04 19.06 18.42
CA LEU A 393 -15.01 19.12 19.88
C LEU A 393 -13.55 19.06 20.34
N GLU A 394 -12.98 20.23 20.64
CA GLU A 394 -11.78 20.33 21.47
C GLU A 394 -12.13 19.84 22.89
N GLY A 395 -11.39 18.82 23.35
CA GLY A 395 -11.47 18.27 24.70
C GLY A 395 -10.18 17.53 25.06
#